data_AF-A0A536JB09-F1
#
_entry.id   AF-A0A536JB09-F1
#
_cell.length_a   1.000
_cell.length_b   1.000
_cell.length_c   1.000
_cell.angle_alpha   90.00
_cell.angle_beta   90.00
_cell.angle_gamma   90.00
#
_symmetry.space_group_name_H-M   'P 1'
#
loop_
_entity.id
_entity.type
_entity.pdbx_description
1 polymer ?
#
loop_
_entity_poly.entity_id
_entity_poly.type
_entity_poly.pdbx_seq_one_letter_code
_entity_poly.pdbx_strand_id
1 'polypeptide(L)'
;MGSASDQATMRLAADALENLGVECETRVLSAHRTPEALREWVDSLEGRGVRVVICGAGGAAHLAGAVAALTTLPVIGVPLVAPI
;
A
#
# COMPACT_ATOMS: atom_id res chain seq x y z
N MET A 1 -0.42 -2.25 -2.73
CA MET A 1 0.40 -2.03 -3.94
C MET A 1 -0.49 -1.66 -5.10
N GLY A 2 0.02 -0.96 -6.11
CA GLY A 2 -0.77 -0.39 -7.22
C GLY A 2 -1.16 -1.38 -8.32
N SER A 3 -0.39 -2.46 -8.48
CA SER A 3 -0.55 -3.49 -9.49
C SER A 3 -0.15 -4.87 -8.95
N ALA A 4 -0.69 -5.95 -9.52
CA ALA A 4 -0.24 -7.31 -9.20
C ALA A 4 1.23 -7.54 -9.58
N SER A 5 1.73 -6.85 -10.62
CA SER A 5 3.14 -6.88 -11.01
C SER A 5 4.08 -6.40 -9.90
N ASP A 6 3.60 -5.53 -9.00
CA ASP A 6 4.38 -4.99 -7.88
C ASP A 6 4.60 -6.02 -6.77
N GLN A 7 3.84 -7.11 -6.78
CA GLN A 7 3.83 -8.11 -5.71
C GLN A 7 5.19 -8.79 -5.52
N ALA A 8 5.92 -9.01 -6.62
CA ALA A 8 7.25 -9.62 -6.57
C ALA A 8 8.21 -8.83 -5.67
N THR A 9 8.19 -7.49 -5.74
CA THR A 9 9.01 -6.64 -4.89
C THR A 9 8.38 -6.42 -3.51
N MET A 10 7.08 -6.14 -3.47
CA MET A 10 6.39 -5.82 -2.22
C MET A 10 6.28 -7.00 -1.26
N ARG A 11 6.44 -8.25 -1.74
CA ARG A 11 6.52 -9.42 -0.88
C ARG A 11 7.66 -9.34 0.12
N LEU A 12 8.78 -8.69 -0.22
CA LEU A 12 9.89 -8.49 0.70
C LEU A 12 9.48 -7.73 1.98
N ALA A 13 8.51 -6.81 1.87
CA ALA A 13 7.97 -6.11 3.03
C ALA A 13 7.09 -7.04 3.89
N ALA A 14 6.25 -7.88 3.26
CA ALA A 14 5.43 -8.85 3.97
C ALA A 14 6.29 -9.90 4.70
N ASP A 15 7.29 -10.46 4.01
CA ASP A 15 8.22 -11.44 4.58
C ASP A 15 9.02 -10.81 5.74
N ALA A 16 9.42 -9.53 5.64
CA ALA A 16 10.08 -8.82 6.74
C ALA A 16 9.17 -8.65 7.97
N LEU A 17 7.89 -8.30 7.77
CA LEU A 17 6.91 -8.18 8.85
C LEU A 17 6.64 -9.55 9.51
N GLU A 18 6.53 -10.61 8.71
CA GLU A 18 6.37 -11.98 9.20
C GLU A 18 7.55 -12.40 10.09
N ASN A 19 8.79 -12.15 9.65
CA ASN A 19 9.99 -12.44 10.43
C ASN A 19 10.06 -11.66 11.76
N LEU A 20 9.40 -10.50 11.83
CA LEU A 20 9.29 -9.69 13.05
C LEU A 20 8.08 -10.07 13.92
N GLY A 21 7.26 -11.04 13.49
CA GLY A 21 6.02 -11.41 14.17
C GLY A 21 4.94 -10.34 14.10
N VAL A 22 4.96 -9.48 13.07
CA VAL A 22 3.96 -8.43 12.85
C VAL A 22 2.92 -8.92 11.85
N GLU A 23 1.67 -9.03 12.30
CA GLU A 23 0.55 -9.39 11.43
C GLU A 23 0.33 -8.32 10.36
N CYS A 24 0.16 -8.73 9.11
CA CYS A 24 -0.11 -7.82 8.00
C CYS A 24 -1.07 -8.44 6.99
N GLU A 25 -1.81 -7.59 6.28
CA GLU A 25 -2.57 -7.96 5.09
C GLU A 25 -1.99 -7.26 3.86
N THR A 26 -2.17 -7.88 2.69
CA THR A 26 -1.76 -7.28 1.42
C THR A 26 -2.96 -7.09 0.50
N ARG A 27 -2.96 -5.99 -0.25
CA ARG A 27 -4.01 -5.64 -1.23
C ARG A 27 -3.41 -5.03 -2.49
N VAL A 28 -4.03 -5.31 -3.62
CA VAL A 28 -3.78 -4.63 -4.90
C VAL A 28 -4.87 -3.59 -5.11
N LEU A 29 -4.53 -2.31 -4.95
CA LEU A 29 -5.44 -1.17 -5.09
C LEU A 29 -4.72 -0.07 -5.85
N SER A 30 -5.31 0.39 -6.96
CA SER A 30 -4.69 1.35 -7.86
C SER A 30 -5.25 2.75 -7.62
N ALA A 31 -4.38 3.71 -7.33
CA ALA A 31 -4.76 5.12 -7.21
C ALA A 31 -5.31 5.72 -8.52
N HIS A 32 -4.96 5.16 -9.67
CA HIS A 32 -5.42 5.65 -10.98
C HIS A 32 -6.61 4.88 -11.53
N ARG A 33 -6.68 3.56 -11.27
CA ARG A 33 -7.69 2.68 -11.90
C ARG A 33 -8.88 2.38 -11.00
N THR A 34 -8.68 2.41 -9.68
CA THR A 34 -9.70 2.08 -8.68
C THR A 34 -9.66 3.05 -7.49
N PRO A 35 -9.78 4.37 -7.71
CA PRO A 35 -9.62 5.36 -6.65
C PRO A 35 -10.72 5.29 -5.58
N GLU A 36 -11.96 4.96 -5.95
CA GLU A 36 -13.08 4.83 -5.00
C GLU A 36 -12.85 3.64 -4.06
N ALA A 37 -12.49 2.48 -4.61
CA ALA A 37 -12.17 1.29 -3.81
C ALA A 37 -10.94 1.51 -2.90
N LEU A 38 -9.96 2.30 -3.36
CA LEU A 38 -8.84 2.72 -2.51
C LEU A 38 -9.35 3.55 -1.32
N ARG A 39 -10.21 4.53 -1.57
CA ARG A 39 -10.79 5.39 -0.52
C ARG A 39 -11.59 4.59 0.49
N GLU A 40 -12.50 3.73 0.03
CA GLU A 40 -13.28 2.84 0.91
C GLU A 40 -12.39 1.96 1.78
N TRP A 41 -11.32 1.39 1.19
CA TRP A 41 -10.38 0.60 1.97
C TRP A 41 -9.65 1.43 3.03
N VAL A 42 -9.20 2.65 2.69
CA VAL A 42 -8.52 3.56 3.63
C VAL A 42 -9.44 3.97 4.78
N ASP A 43 -10.69 4.34 4.48
CA ASP A 43 -11.71 4.73 5.47
C ASP A 43 -11.98 3.61 6.50
N SER A 44 -11.75 2.34 6.13
CA SER A 44 -11.93 1.18 7.01
C SER A 44 -10.75 0.89 7.96
N LEU A 45 -9.56 1.46 7.72
CA LEU A 45 -8.31 0.97 8.33
C LEU A 45 -8.28 1.06 9.85
N GLU A 46 -8.65 2.21 10.41
CA GLU A 46 -8.61 2.44 11.86
C GLU A 46 -9.58 1.51 12.59
N GLY A 47 -10.78 1.31 12.04
CA GLY A 47 -11.79 0.39 12.60
C GLY A 47 -11.34 -1.08 12.59
N ARG A 48 -10.37 -1.43 11.75
CA ARG A 48 -9.76 -2.78 11.67
C ARG A 48 -8.48 -2.91 12.51
N GLY A 49 -8.10 -1.87 13.25
CA GLY A 49 -6.89 -1.88 14.09
C GLY A 49 -5.57 -1.71 13.33
N VAL A 50 -5.61 -1.33 12.05
CA VAL A 50 -4.39 -1.08 11.27
C VAL A 50 -3.62 0.12 11.83
N ARG A 51 -2.30 -0.01 11.95
CA ARG A 51 -1.44 1.00 12.58
C ARG A 51 -0.48 1.70 11.62
N VAL A 52 -0.15 1.09 10.49
CA VAL A 52 0.79 1.61 9.48
C VAL A 52 0.36 1.09 8.11
N VAL A 53 0.51 1.90 7.06
CA VAL A 53 0.27 1.49 5.68
C VAL A 53 1.56 1.53 4.87
N ILE A 54 1.88 0.44 4.15
CA ILE A 54 3.04 0.38 3.25
C ILE A 54 2.55 0.34 1.79
N CYS A 55 2.93 1.34 1.00
CA CYS A 55 2.44 1.56 -0.36
C CYS A 55 3.55 1.40 -1.40
N GLY A 56 3.52 0.32 -2.17
CA GLY A 56 4.36 0.14 -3.36
C GLY A 56 3.69 0.66 -4.64
N ALA A 57 4.40 1.51 -5.40
CA ALA A 57 4.01 1.95 -6.74
C ALA A 57 5.22 2.39 -7.56
N GLY A 58 5.17 2.18 -8.89
CA GLY A 58 6.18 2.63 -9.86
C GLY A 58 5.67 3.68 -10.85
N GLY A 59 6.57 4.29 -11.62
CA GLY A 59 6.23 5.33 -12.61
C GLY A 59 5.68 6.59 -11.96
N ALA A 60 4.48 7.02 -12.35
CA ALA A 60 3.73 8.10 -11.69
C ALA A 60 3.15 7.61 -10.34
N ALA A 61 4.03 7.38 -9.36
CA ALA A 61 3.77 6.63 -8.13
C ALA A 61 2.91 7.36 -7.07
N HIS A 62 1.66 7.69 -7.41
CA HIS A 62 0.77 8.49 -6.53
C HIS A 62 0.15 7.73 -5.35
N LEU A 63 0.25 6.40 -5.30
CA LEU A 63 -0.48 5.58 -4.32
C LEU A 63 -0.21 6.01 -2.87
N ALA A 64 1.05 6.19 -2.49
CA ALA A 64 1.40 6.55 -1.11
C ALA A 64 0.83 7.93 -0.73
N GLY A 65 0.94 8.91 -1.62
CA GLY A 65 0.38 10.26 -1.39
C GLY A 65 -1.15 10.26 -1.34
N ALA A 66 -1.80 9.49 -2.21
CA ALA A 66 -3.26 9.36 -2.22
C ALA A 66 -3.78 8.74 -0.92
N VAL A 67 -3.12 7.70 -0.41
CA VAL A 67 -3.45 7.10 0.89
C VAL A 67 -3.22 8.11 2.02
N ALA A 68 -2.05 8.76 2.05
CA ALA A 68 -1.71 9.73 3.11
C ALA A 68 -2.65 10.93 3.16
N ALA A 69 -3.28 11.32 2.04
CA ALA A 69 -4.28 12.37 2.01
C ALA A 69 -5.63 11.97 2.63
N LEU A 70 -5.87 10.68 2.84
CA LEU A 70 -7.15 10.11 3.29
C LEU A 70 -7.11 9.55 4.71
N THR A 71 -5.94 9.50 5.35
CA THR A 71 -5.80 8.95 6.72
C THR A 71 -4.76 9.70 7.54
N THR A 72 -4.92 9.65 8.86
CA THR A 72 -3.92 10.09 9.84
C THR A 72 -2.92 9.01 10.21
N LEU A 73 -3.12 7.76 9.75
CA LEU A 73 -2.17 6.68 9.97
C LEU A 73 -0.83 6.96 9.24
N PRO A 74 0.30 6.54 9.80
CA PRO A 74 1.59 6.59 9.11
C PRO A 74 1.56 5.84 7.78
N VAL A 75 2.04 6.48 6.72
CA VAL A 75 2.14 5.91 5.37
C VAL A 75 3.61 5.86 4.93
N ILE A 76 4.08 4.66 4.59
CA ILE A 76 5.43 4.41 4.07
C ILE A 76 5.33 4.16 2.57
N GLY A 77 5.90 5.05 1.76
CA GLY A 77 5.99 4.86 0.31
C GLY A 77 7.23 4.04 -0.08
N VAL A 78 7.05 3.01 -0.90
CA VAL A 78 8.12 2.21 -1.50
C VAL A 78 8.13 2.48 -3.01
N PRO A 79 9.08 3.30 -3.52
CA PRO A 79 9.21 3.53 -4.96
C PRO A 79 9.62 2.24 -5.66
N LEU A 80 8.88 1.83 -6.68
CA LEU A 80 9.16 0.62 -7.46
C LEU A 80 9.71 0.97 -8.83
N VAL A 81 10.59 0.09 -9.33
CA VAL A 81 11.09 0.18 -10.70
C VAL A 81 9.91 -0.08 -11.66
N ALA A 82 9.60 0.88 -12.51
CA ALA A 82 8.75 0.67 -13.67
C ALA A 82 9.66 0.46 -14.89
N PRO A 83 9.43 -0.56 -15.72
CA PRO A 83 10.11 -0.63 -17.01
C PRO A 83 9.71 0.61 -17.81
N ILE A 84 10.72 1.42 -18.14
CA ILE A 84 10.64 2.55 -19.08
C ILE A 84 10.61 2.01 -20.51
#